data_AF-X1TCJ0-F1
#
_entry.id   AF-X1TCJ0-F1
#
_cell.length_a   1.000
_cell.length_b   1.000
_cell.length_c   1.000
_cell.angle_alpha   90.00
_cell.angle_beta   90.00
_cell.angle_gamma   90.00
#
_symmetry.space_group_name_H-M   'P 1'
#
loop_
_entity.id
_entity.type
_entity.pdbx_description
1 polymer ?
#
loop_
_entity_poly.entity_id
_entity_poly.type
_entity_poly.pdbx_seq_one_letter_code
_entity_poly.pdbx_strand_id
1 'polypeptide(L)'
;GNKSAVVLLGGGSPKNFMLQTEPQIQEILGIKEAGHDYFLQFTDARPDTGGLSGATPHEAVSWGKIDPKRLPDAIVCYLDSTVALPLLTHYALARHKKRRLKRLYPKRNACMKKLTHEYLAHNKVKT
;
A
#
# COMPACT_ATOMS: atom_id res chain seq x y z
N GLY A 1 -7.51 12.41 3.45
CA GLY A 1 -8.22 11.16 3.77
C GLY A 1 -7.21 10.30 4.46
N ASN A 2 -7.18 10.33 5.78
CA ASN A 2 -5.89 10.46 6.48
C ASN A 2 -5.18 9.13 6.79
N LYS A 3 -5.73 7.99 6.37
CA LYS A 3 -5.11 6.68 6.60
C LYS A 3 -5.29 5.75 5.40
N SER A 4 -4.22 5.06 5.03
CA SER A 4 -4.17 4.07 3.96
C SER A 4 -3.64 2.72 4.49
N ALA A 5 -4.07 1.63 3.86
CA ALA A 5 -3.71 0.28 4.27
C ALA A 5 -3.60 -0.62 3.05
N VAL A 6 -2.66 -1.55 3.08
CA VAL A 6 -2.52 -2.61 2.07
C VAL A 6 -2.68 -3.98 2.72
N VAL A 7 -3.48 -4.83 2.06
CA VAL A 7 -3.59 -6.25 2.38
C VAL A 7 -3.15 -7.00 1.13
N LEU A 8 -2.05 -7.74 1.24
CA LEU A 8 -1.39 -8.43 0.15
C LEU A 8 -1.53 -9.94 0.34
N LEU A 9 -1.94 -10.64 -0.71
CA LEU A 9 -2.04 -12.09 -0.77
C LEU A 9 -1.01 -12.58 -1.79
N GLY A 10 0.00 -13.30 -1.33
CA GLY A 10 1.16 -13.71 -2.10
C GLY A 10 2.20 -12.58 -2.28
N GLY A 11 2.76 -12.52 -3.49
CA GLY A 11 3.87 -11.63 -3.83
C GLY A 11 3.92 -11.27 -5.32
N GLY A 12 5.13 -11.14 -5.87
CA GLY A 12 5.36 -10.88 -7.29
C GLY A 12 4.88 -9.51 -7.78
N SER A 13 4.53 -9.46 -9.07
CA SER A 13 4.10 -8.23 -9.75
C SER A 13 2.94 -7.49 -9.05
N PRO A 14 1.87 -8.18 -8.58
CA PRO A 14 0.79 -7.50 -7.86
C PRO A 14 1.27 -6.77 -6.59
N LYS A 15 2.20 -7.35 -5.82
CA LYS A 15 2.82 -6.69 -4.66
C LYS A 15 3.62 -5.46 -5.09
N ASN A 16 4.41 -5.57 -6.16
CA ASN A 16 5.22 -4.44 -6.62
C ASN A 16 4.34 -3.29 -7.11
N PHE A 17 3.35 -3.58 -7.96
CA PHE A 17 2.48 -2.58 -8.56
C PHE A 17 1.75 -1.75 -7.50
N MET A 18 1.22 -2.41 -6.45
CA MET A 18 0.55 -1.73 -5.35
C MET A 18 1.49 -0.84 -4.53
N LEU A 19 2.74 -1.25 -4.34
CA LEU A 19 3.71 -0.48 -3.54
C LEU A 19 4.46 0.58 -4.34
N GLN A 20 4.50 0.47 -5.68
CA GLN A 20 5.16 1.44 -6.57
C GLN A 20 4.44 2.79 -6.68
N THR A 21 3.18 2.88 -6.24
CA THR A 21 2.46 4.15 -6.23
C THR A 21 3.11 5.19 -5.31
N GLU A 22 3.77 4.74 -4.25
CA GLU A 22 4.39 5.63 -3.27
C GLU A 22 5.69 6.28 -3.79
N PRO A 23 6.66 5.53 -4.36
CA PRO A 23 7.81 6.14 -5.01
C PRO A 23 7.41 7.04 -6.18
N GLN A 24 6.36 6.68 -6.93
CA GLN A 24 5.81 7.53 -7.99
C GLN A 24 5.33 8.89 -7.45
N ILE A 25 4.71 8.93 -6.27
CA ILE A 25 4.21 10.17 -5.66
C ILE A 25 5.37 11.02 -5.10
N GLN A 26 6.33 10.38 -4.42
CA GLN A 26 7.44 11.10 -3.80
C GLN A 26 8.53 11.51 -4.80
N GLU A 27 9.07 10.56 -5.55
CA GLU A 27 10.26 10.77 -6.37
C GLU A 27 9.93 11.46 -7.69
N ILE A 28 8.78 11.11 -8.30
CA ILE A 28 8.42 11.62 -9.64
C ILE A 28 7.51 12.83 -9.53
N LEU A 29 6.49 12.79 -8.65
CA LEU A 29 5.58 13.93 -8.49
C LEU A 29 6.07 14.96 -7.47
N GLY A 30 7.08 14.66 -6.65
CA GLY A 30 7.63 15.59 -5.67
C GLY A 30 6.68 15.89 -4.49
N ILE A 31 5.61 15.10 -4.32
CA ILE A 31 4.60 15.32 -3.30
C ILE A 31 5.03 14.58 -2.03
N LYS A 32 5.18 15.33 -0.94
CA LYS A 32 5.59 14.78 0.37
C LYS A 32 4.42 14.07 1.05
N GLU A 33 4.15 12.83 0.66
CA GLU A 33 3.19 11.94 1.31
C GLU A 33 3.92 10.73 1.86
N ALA A 34 3.63 10.31 3.09
CA ALA A 34 4.22 9.10 3.66
C ALA A 34 3.56 7.84 3.06
N GLY A 35 4.31 6.74 3.00
CA GLY A 35 3.78 5.44 2.56
C GLY A 35 2.65 4.91 3.42
N HIS A 36 2.24 3.67 3.16
CA HIS A 36 1.03 3.12 3.77
C HIS A 36 1.09 3.06 5.30
N ASP A 37 -0.01 3.41 5.98
CA ASP A 37 -0.08 3.37 7.45
C ASP A 37 -0.17 1.95 8.00
N TYR A 38 -0.73 1.02 7.22
CA TYR A 38 -0.90 -0.38 7.62
C TYR A 38 -0.47 -1.30 6.49
N PHE A 39 0.26 -2.35 6.86
CA PHE A 39 0.77 -3.35 5.94
C PHE A 39 0.47 -4.75 6.48
N LEU A 40 -0.28 -5.53 5.74
CA LEU A 40 -0.53 -6.94 6.04
C LEU A 40 -0.24 -7.78 4.80
N GLN A 41 0.68 -8.73 4.89
CA GLN A 41 1.00 -9.64 3.81
C GLN A 41 0.82 -11.09 4.27
N PHE A 42 0.20 -11.91 3.43
CA PHE A 42 0.22 -13.37 3.53
C PHE A 42 1.08 -13.91 2.40
N THR A 43 2.10 -14.70 2.70
CA THR A 43 3.01 -15.23 1.67
C THR A 43 3.64 -16.53 2.12
N ASP A 44 3.86 -17.48 1.23
CA ASP A 44 4.70 -18.66 1.46
C ASP A 44 6.17 -18.42 1.08
N ALA A 45 6.43 -17.36 0.30
CA ALA A 45 7.77 -16.99 -0.14
C ALA A 45 8.66 -16.59 1.05
N ARG A 46 9.82 -17.24 1.14
CA ARG A 46 10.78 -17.00 2.19
C ARG A 46 11.71 -15.81 1.87
N PRO A 47 12.14 -15.05 2.90
CA PRO A 47 12.97 -13.85 2.72
C PRO A 47 14.42 -14.17 2.31
N ASP A 48 14.94 -15.34 2.64
CA ASP A 48 16.34 -15.76 2.37
C ASP A 48 16.68 -15.81 0.88
N THR A 49 15.68 -16.01 0.03
CA THR A 49 15.87 -16.05 -1.43
C THR A 49 16.11 -14.68 -2.05
N GLY A 50 15.94 -13.58 -1.30
CA GLY A 50 16.04 -12.21 -1.81
C GLY A 50 14.96 -11.82 -2.81
N GLY A 51 13.92 -12.65 -2.98
CA GLY A 51 12.81 -12.40 -3.89
C GLY A 51 11.84 -11.36 -3.35
N LEU A 52 11.34 -10.48 -4.22
CA LEU A 52 10.34 -9.44 -3.88
C LEU A 52 9.12 -10.01 -3.13
N SER A 53 8.71 -11.24 -3.46
CA SER A 53 7.60 -11.93 -2.79
C SER A 53 7.85 -12.13 -1.29
N GLY A 54 9.07 -12.50 -0.90
CA GLY A 54 9.48 -12.69 0.50
C GLY A 54 10.01 -11.43 1.18
N ALA A 55 10.13 -10.32 0.44
CA ALA A 55 10.72 -9.09 0.96
C ALA A 55 10.01 -8.59 2.22
N THR A 56 10.80 -8.31 3.26
CA THR A 56 10.31 -7.98 4.60
C THR A 56 9.75 -6.55 4.66
N PRO A 57 8.90 -6.23 5.64
CA PRO A 57 8.42 -4.85 5.81
C PRO A 57 9.56 -3.86 6.08
N HIS A 58 10.64 -4.31 6.73
CA HIS A 58 11.84 -3.50 6.96
C HIS A 58 12.50 -3.09 5.64
N GLU A 59 12.54 -3.99 4.65
CA GLU A 59 13.00 -3.64 3.29
C GLU A 59 12.02 -2.70 2.60
N ALA A 60 10.71 -2.87 2.76
CA ALA A 60 9.74 -1.94 2.16
C ALA A 60 9.87 -0.51 2.72
N VAL A 61 10.31 -0.34 3.97
CA VAL A 61 10.52 0.97 4.60
C VAL A 61 11.75 1.69 4.04
N SER A 62 12.83 0.97 3.70
CA SER A 62 14.02 1.62 3.12
C SER A 62 13.75 2.29 1.78
N TRP A 63 12.68 1.87 1.10
CA TRP A 63 12.19 2.42 -0.16
C TRP A 63 11.04 3.43 0.01
N GLY A 64 10.70 3.86 1.23
CA GLY A 64 9.60 4.80 1.48
C GLY A 64 8.19 4.20 1.48
N LYS A 65 8.02 2.98 0.96
CA LYS A 65 6.71 2.34 0.71
C LYS A 65 5.81 2.17 1.95
N ILE A 66 6.40 2.15 3.15
CA ILE A 66 5.71 2.07 4.43
C ILE A 66 6.25 3.19 5.33
N ASP A 67 5.36 3.88 6.05
CA ASP A 67 5.77 4.91 7.02
C ASP A 67 6.69 4.27 8.09
N PRO A 68 7.94 4.78 8.29
CA PRO A 68 8.85 4.26 9.30
C PRO A 68 8.28 4.26 10.73
N LYS A 69 7.32 5.15 11.03
CA LYS A 69 6.66 5.20 12.35
C LYS A 69 5.60 4.10 12.53
N ARG A 70 5.22 3.43 11.45
CA ARG A 70 4.20 2.37 11.39
C ARG A 70 4.81 0.98 11.20
N LEU A 71 6.13 0.89 11.17
CA LEU A 71 6.90 -0.35 11.05
C LEU A 71 6.51 -1.44 12.07
N PRO A 72 6.23 -1.13 13.35
CA PRO A 72 5.75 -2.13 14.30
C PRO A 72 4.37 -2.70 13.96
N ASP A 73 3.57 -1.97 13.17
CA ASP A 73 2.22 -2.37 12.75
C ASP A 73 2.24 -3.17 11.43
N ALA A 74 3.41 -3.38 10.82
CA ALA A 74 3.57 -4.11 9.56
C ALA A 74 3.75 -5.61 9.80
N ILE A 75 2.81 -6.42 9.31
CA ILE A 75 2.72 -7.86 9.61
C ILE A 75 2.91 -8.68 8.34
N VAL A 76 3.79 -9.69 8.41
CA VAL A 76 3.91 -10.75 7.41
C VAL A 76 3.51 -12.07 8.06
N CYS A 77 2.52 -12.75 7.49
CA CYS A 77 2.07 -14.06 7.89
C CYS A 77 2.55 -15.08 6.86
N TYR A 78 3.37 -16.03 7.30
CA TYR A 78 3.84 -17.13 6.46
C TYR A 78 2.79 -18.23 6.37
N LEU A 79 1.84 -18.07 5.45
CA LEU A 79 0.70 -18.96 5.28
C LEU A 79 0.17 -18.91 3.84
N ASP A 80 -0.33 -20.05 3.36
CA ASP A 80 -1.01 -20.13 2.08
C ASP A 80 -2.26 -19.24 2.04
N SER A 81 -2.46 -18.54 0.92
CA SER A 81 -3.56 -17.58 0.77
C SER A 81 -4.94 -18.23 0.83
N THR A 82 -5.06 -19.50 0.45
CA THR A 82 -6.31 -20.27 0.51
C THR A 82 -6.76 -20.56 1.95
N VAL A 83 -5.84 -20.58 2.91
CA VAL A 83 -6.14 -20.70 4.34
C VAL A 83 -6.32 -19.32 4.97
N ALA A 84 -5.43 -18.38 4.66
CA ALA A 84 -5.43 -17.05 5.26
C ALA A 84 -6.68 -16.24 4.90
N LEU A 85 -7.05 -16.21 3.62
CA LEU A 85 -8.09 -15.32 3.12
C LEU A 85 -9.49 -15.65 3.70
N PRO A 86 -9.95 -16.92 3.75
CA PRO A 86 -11.24 -17.24 4.35
C PRO A 86 -11.31 -16.89 5.84
N LEU A 87 -10.25 -17.15 6.60
CA LEU A 87 -10.19 -16.84 8.03
C LEU A 87 -10.25 -15.32 8.28
N LEU A 88 -9.43 -14.55 7.57
CA LEU A 88 -9.44 -13.10 7.65
C LEU A 88 -10.80 -12.51 7.25
N THR A 89 -11.37 -13.03 6.16
CA THR A 89 -12.67 -12.57 5.64
C THR A 89 -13.78 -12.86 6.65
N HIS A 90 -13.83 -14.08 7.19
CA HIS A 90 -14.81 -14.46 8.20
C HIS A 90 -14.73 -13.56 9.42
N TYR A 91 -13.51 -13.37 9.97
CA TYR A 91 -13.30 -12.49 11.12
C TYR A 91 -13.73 -11.05 10.83
N ALA A 92 -13.32 -10.49 9.68
CA ALA A 92 -13.64 -9.12 9.33
C ALA A 92 -15.15 -8.88 9.17
N LEU A 93 -15.86 -9.84 8.55
CA LEU A 93 -17.31 -9.77 8.39
C LEU A 93 -18.07 -9.99 9.69
N ALA A 94 -17.57 -10.84 10.59
CA ALA A 94 -18.19 -11.10 11.90
C ALA A 94 -17.99 -9.93 12.88
N ARG A 95 -16.85 -9.22 12.81
CA ARG A 95 -16.49 -8.16 13.76
C ARG A 95 -16.84 -6.74 13.31
N HIS A 96 -17.10 -6.51 12.03
CA HIS A 96 -17.32 -5.17 11.50
C HIS A 96 -18.56 -5.05 10.61
N LYS A 97 -19.28 -3.94 10.77
CA LYS A 97 -20.38 -3.57 9.86
C LYS A 97 -19.84 -3.26 8.47
N LYS A 98 -20.63 -3.59 7.45
CA LYS A 98 -20.32 -3.29 6.03
C LYS A 98 -20.00 -1.81 5.85
N ARG A 99 -18.82 -1.51 5.28
CA ARG A 99 -18.40 -0.14 4.97
C ARG A 99 -19.15 0.41 3.75
N ARG A 100 -19.50 1.69 3.79
CA ARG A 100 -20.06 2.39 2.61
C ARG A 100 -19.00 2.45 1.50
N LEU A 101 -19.38 2.05 0.29
CA LEU A 101 -18.50 2.09 -0.88
C LEU A 101 -18.06 3.53 -1.18
N LYS A 102 -16.74 3.74 -1.37
CA LYS A 102 -16.19 5.07 -1.65
C LYS A 102 -16.57 5.60 -3.04
N ARG A 103 -16.93 4.71 -3.98
CA ARG A 103 -17.24 4.99 -5.39
C ARG A 103 -16.19 5.93 -6.02
N LEU A 104 -14.95 5.45 -6.12
CA LEU A 104 -13.81 6.27 -6.53
C LEU A 104 -13.81 6.61 -8.03
N TYR A 105 -14.35 5.74 -8.88
CA TYR A 105 -14.32 5.95 -10.33
C TYR A 105 -15.05 7.24 -10.77
N PRO A 106 -16.28 7.55 -10.31
CA PRO A 106 -16.91 8.85 -10.59
C PRO A 106 -16.13 10.06 -10.07
N LYS A 107 -15.26 9.87 -9.06
CA LYS A 107 -14.45 10.93 -8.45
C LYS A 107 -13.12 11.12 -9.17
N ARG A 108 -12.80 10.32 -10.20
CA ARG A 108 -11.51 10.34 -10.90
C ARG A 108 -11.11 11.73 -11.35
N ASN A 109 -11.98 12.47 -12.03
CA ASN A 109 -11.65 13.81 -12.55
C ASN A 109 -11.31 14.79 -11.44
N ALA A 110 -12.02 14.73 -10.30
CA ALA A 110 -11.72 15.57 -9.15
C ALA A 110 -10.39 15.15 -8.48
N CYS A 111 -10.11 13.85 -8.38
CA CYS A 111 -8.83 13.34 -7.88
C CYS A 111 -7.66 13.76 -8.78
N MET A 112 -7.80 13.68 -10.10
CA MET A 112 -6.77 14.12 -11.05
C MET A 112 -6.51 15.62 -10.94
N LYS A 113 -7.56 16.45 -10.82
CA LYS A 113 -7.39 17.89 -10.61
C LYS A 113 -6.62 18.21 -9.33
N LYS A 114 -6.90 17.50 -8.23
CA LYS A 114 -6.15 17.63 -6.98
C LYS A 114 -4.69 17.22 -7.17
N LEU A 115 -4.43 16.09 -7.82
CA LEU A 115 -3.08 15.62 -8.07
C LEU A 115 -2.27 16.62 -8.91
N THR A 116 -2.88 17.17 -9.97
CA THR A 116 -2.24 18.22 -10.79
C THR A 116 -1.95 19.48 -9.99
N HIS A 117 -2.88 19.90 -9.12
CA HIS A 117 -2.68 21.06 -8.26
C HIS A 117 -1.50 20.86 -7.29
N GLU A 118 -1.45 19.73 -6.59
CA GLU A 118 -0.33 19.39 -5.68
C GLU A 118 1.00 19.31 -6.44
N TYR A 119 1.00 18.67 -7.61
CA TYR A 119 2.20 18.59 -8.46
C TYR A 119 2.74 19.98 -8.83
N LEU A 120 1.87 20.91 -9.24
CA LEU A 120 2.26 22.28 -9.60
C LEU A 120 2.68 23.12 -8.38
N ALA A 121 2.09 22.86 -7.22
CA ALA A 121 2.48 23.53 -5.97
C ALA A 121 3.88 23.11 -5.52
N HIS A 122 4.27 21.87 -5.76
CA HIS A 122 5.55 21.30 -5.34
C HIS A 122 6.66 21.39 -6.41
N ASN A 123 6.31 21.53 -7.70
CA ASN A 123 7.27 21.64 -8.78
C ASN A 123 7.14 22.99 -9.49
N LYS A 124 8.24 23.76 -9.49
CA LYS A 124 8.32 24.97 -10.31
C LYS A 124 8.36 24.55 -11.78
N VAL A 125 7.29 24.84 -12.52
CA VAL A 125 7.30 24.74 -13.98
C VAL A 125 8.37 25.72 -14.47
N LYS A 126 9.48 25.21 -14.99
CA LYS A 126 10.46 26.05 -15.71
C LYS A 126 9.76 26.52 -16.99
N THR A 127 9.32 27.76 -17.00
CA THR A 127 9.06 28.54 -18.23
C THR A 127 10.35 28.73 -19.01
#